data_AF-A0A1V5A790-F1
#
_entry.id   AF-A0A1V5A790-F1
#
_cell.length_a   1.000
_cell.length_b   1.000
_cell.length_c   1.000
_cell.angle_alpha   90.00
_cell.angle_beta   90.00
_cell.angle_gamma   90.00
#
_symmetry.space_group_name_H-M   'P 1'
#
loop_
_entity.id
_entity.type
_entity.pdbx_description
1 polymer ?
#
loop_
_entity_poly.entity_id
_entity_poly.type
_entity_poly.pdbx_seq_one_letter_code
_entity_poly.pdbx_strand_id
1 'polypeptide(L)'
;MQDREKVPTHRELAGIAEHLFEKADEDESLLARELDLIDPAIRRELLQSDFLNAYQVYYYFFREAPGDLERERLILQPASALVQGVMMAELELMEIIFRLEDDRPVISVSDGEQFLVNYRGKDAYRRALRFIDDAL
;
A
#
# COMPACT_ATOMS: atom_id res chain seq x y z
N MET A 1 13.33 2.38 -33.66
CA MET A 1 12.66 1.26 -32.96
C MET A 1 12.29 1.80 -31.59
N GLN A 2 10.99 1.92 -31.29
CA GLN A 2 10.55 2.23 -29.94
C GLN A 2 10.67 0.92 -29.14
N ASP A 3 11.60 0.87 -28.19
CA ASP A 3 11.56 -0.14 -27.13
C ASP A 3 10.23 0.05 -26.41
N ARG A 4 9.26 -0.83 -26.71
CA ARG A 4 8.12 -0.99 -25.83
C ARG A 4 8.70 -1.60 -24.56
N GLU A 5 8.71 -0.84 -23.47
CA GLU A 5 8.96 -1.34 -22.12
C GLU A 5 8.25 -2.69 -21.98
N LYS A 6 9.04 -3.76 -21.95
CA LYS A 6 8.52 -5.11 -21.89
C LYS A 6 8.06 -5.30 -20.45
N VAL A 7 6.75 -5.41 -20.25
CA VAL A 7 6.18 -5.76 -18.95
C VAL A 7 6.83 -7.06 -18.48
N PRO A 8 7.40 -7.12 -17.27
CA PRO A 8 8.05 -8.33 -16.78
C PRO A 8 7.03 -9.46 -16.68
N THR A 9 7.46 -10.67 -17.00
CA THR A 9 6.64 -11.86 -16.77
C THR A 9 6.46 -12.10 -15.26
N HIS A 10 5.42 -12.83 -14.88
CA HIS A 10 5.17 -13.18 -13.49
C HIS A 10 6.39 -13.85 -12.81
N ARG A 11 7.12 -14.71 -13.54
CA ARG A 11 8.35 -15.35 -13.05
C ARG A 11 9.49 -14.35 -12.82
N GLU A 12 9.63 -13.36 -13.71
CA GLU A 12 10.62 -12.29 -13.53
C GLU A 12 10.27 -11.42 -12.33
N LEU A 13 8.99 -11.06 -12.13
CA LEU A 13 8.54 -10.33 -10.94
C LEU A 13 8.80 -11.12 -9.65
N ALA A 14 8.53 -12.43 -9.65
CA ALA A 14 8.79 -13.29 -8.50
C ALA A 14 10.27 -13.25 -8.09
N GLY A 15 11.19 -13.43 -9.06
CA GLY A 15 12.62 -13.38 -8.78
C GLY A 15 13.10 -12.00 -8.31
N ILE A 16 12.48 -10.92 -8.80
CA ILE A 16 12.78 -9.56 -8.30
C ILE A 16 12.30 -9.40 -6.85
N ALA A 17 11.09 -9.88 -6.53
CA ALA A 17 10.55 -9.83 -5.18
C ALA A 17 11.41 -10.64 -4.19
N GLU A 18 11.81 -11.85 -4.55
CA GLU A 18 12.73 -12.68 -3.75
C GLU A 18 14.04 -11.93 -3.45
N HIS A 19 14.67 -11.34 -4.46
CA HIS A 19 15.91 -10.56 -4.28
C HIS A 19 15.72 -9.31 -3.41
N LEU A 20 14.56 -8.66 -3.50
CA LEU A 20 14.21 -7.54 -2.63
C LEU A 20 14.10 -7.98 -1.16
N PHE A 21 13.46 -9.13 -0.91
CA PHE A 21 13.32 -9.67 0.44
C PHE A 21 14.66 -10.11 1.04
N GLU A 22 15.52 -10.77 0.25
CA GLU A 22 16.86 -11.14 0.69
C GLU A 22 17.70 -9.93 1.13
N LYS A 23 17.58 -8.81 0.42
CA LYS A 23 18.28 -7.57 0.75
C LYS A 23 17.67 -6.82 1.93
N ALA A 24 16.35 -6.89 2.08
CA ALA A 24 15.62 -6.19 3.12
C ALA A 24 15.81 -6.85 4.50
N ASP A 25 16.04 -8.17 4.55
CA ASP A 25 16.26 -8.92 5.80
C ASP A 25 15.19 -8.62 6.86
N GLU A 26 13.92 -8.77 6.46
CA GLU A 26 12.72 -8.48 7.29
C GLU A 26 12.57 -7.00 7.74
N ASP A 27 13.38 -6.07 7.25
CA ASP A 27 13.26 -4.62 7.53
C ASP A 27 12.46 -3.90 6.42
N GLU A 28 11.25 -3.44 6.74
CA GLU A 28 10.40 -2.75 5.76
C GLU A 28 10.96 -1.39 5.32
N SER A 29 11.78 -0.76 6.15
CA SER A 29 12.45 0.49 5.79
C SER A 29 13.53 0.26 4.74
N LEU A 30 14.24 -0.87 4.81
CA LEU A 30 15.18 -1.31 3.77
C LEU A 30 14.46 -1.75 2.52
N LEU A 31 13.40 -2.56 2.63
CA LEU A 31 12.56 -2.95 1.49
C LEU A 31 12.06 -1.73 0.72
N ALA A 32 11.54 -0.74 1.43
CA ALA A 32 11.03 0.48 0.81
C ALA A 32 12.12 1.30 0.10
N ARG A 33 13.36 1.28 0.61
CA ARG A 33 14.52 1.91 -0.06
C ARG A 33 14.96 1.14 -1.30
N GLU A 34 14.99 -0.19 -1.24
CA GLU A 34 15.33 -1.01 -2.41
C GLU A 34 14.28 -0.85 -3.51
N LEU A 35 12.99 -0.77 -3.16
CA LEU A 35 11.91 -0.44 -4.10
C LEU A 35 12.14 0.91 -4.80
N ASP A 36 12.66 1.93 -4.12
CA ASP A 36 12.95 3.22 -4.76
C ASP A 36 13.97 3.11 -5.90
N LEU A 37 14.86 2.11 -5.85
CA LEU A 37 15.89 1.84 -6.85
C LEU A 37 15.39 0.99 -8.02
N ILE A 38 14.25 0.33 -7.87
CA ILE A 38 13.63 -0.46 -8.94
C ILE A 38 13.08 0.48 -10.02
N ASP A 39 13.15 0.01 -11.27
CA ASP A 39 12.53 0.68 -12.42
C ASP A 39 11.05 1.02 -12.12
N PRO A 40 10.57 2.24 -12.40
CA PRO A 40 9.22 2.64 -12.04
C PRO A 40 8.11 1.75 -12.62
N ALA A 41 8.27 1.18 -13.81
CA ALA A 41 7.27 0.29 -14.39
C ALA A 41 7.23 -1.03 -13.63
N ILE A 42 8.39 -1.63 -13.35
CA ILE A 42 8.51 -2.87 -12.57
C ILE A 42 8.00 -2.67 -11.14
N ARG A 43 8.37 -1.56 -10.51
CA ARG A 43 7.92 -1.23 -9.16
C ARG A 43 6.39 -1.16 -9.08
N ARG A 44 5.74 -0.54 -10.07
CA ARG A 44 4.27 -0.49 -10.09
C ARG A 44 3.64 -1.87 -10.12
N GLU A 45 4.15 -2.76 -10.96
CA GLU A 45 3.69 -4.15 -11.01
C GLU A 45 3.87 -4.85 -9.66
N LEU A 46 5.02 -4.67 -8.99
CA LEU A 46 5.26 -5.24 -7.66
C LEU A 46 4.27 -4.72 -6.61
N LEU A 47 4.04 -3.41 -6.56
CA LEU A 47 3.13 -2.75 -5.61
C LEU A 47 1.65 -3.11 -5.82
N GLN A 48 1.31 -3.84 -6.89
CA GLN A 48 -0.04 -4.32 -7.20
C GLN A 48 -0.10 -5.85 -7.35
N SER A 49 0.97 -6.55 -6.99
CA SER A 49 1.08 -8.01 -7.11
C SER A 49 0.73 -8.74 -5.79
N ASP A 50 0.72 -10.08 -5.83
CA ASP A 50 0.63 -10.92 -4.63
C ASP A 50 1.99 -11.15 -3.95
N PHE A 51 3.10 -10.64 -4.53
CA PHE A 51 4.44 -10.83 -3.96
C PHE A 51 4.72 -9.91 -2.77
N LEU A 52 4.01 -8.79 -2.67
CA LEU A 52 4.04 -7.90 -1.52
C LEU A 52 2.71 -7.99 -0.79
N ASN A 53 2.71 -7.73 0.51
CA ASN A 53 1.50 -7.50 1.28
C ASN A 53 1.13 -6.01 1.30
N ALA A 54 -0.11 -5.71 1.69
CA ALA A 54 -0.62 -4.34 1.73
C ALA A 54 0.16 -3.46 2.73
N TYR A 55 0.73 -4.02 3.79
CA TYR A 55 1.54 -3.28 4.76
C TYR A 55 2.87 -2.80 4.16
N GLN A 56 3.54 -3.65 3.38
CA GLN A 56 4.79 -3.28 2.69
C GLN A 56 4.55 -2.14 1.70
N VAL A 57 3.42 -2.18 0.98
CA VAL A 57 3.01 -1.09 0.09
C VAL A 57 2.65 0.18 0.86
N TYR A 58 1.94 0.05 1.98
CA TYR A 58 1.66 1.18 2.88
C TYR A 58 2.97 1.82 3.34
N TYR A 59 3.90 1.03 3.88
CA TYR A 59 5.18 1.53 4.36
C TYR A 59 6.00 2.19 3.24
N TYR A 60 5.99 1.60 2.03
CA TYR A 60 6.64 2.19 0.86
C TYR A 60 6.16 3.63 0.57
N PHE A 61 4.86 3.87 0.63
CA PHE A 61 4.29 5.18 0.32
C PHE A 61 4.38 6.18 1.48
N PHE A 62 4.11 5.74 2.71
CA PHE A 62 3.95 6.64 3.86
C PHE A 62 5.22 6.75 4.71
N ARG A 63 6.12 5.75 4.67
CA ARG A 63 7.35 5.66 5.48
C ARG A 63 7.11 5.77 6.98
N GLU A 64 5.96 5.26 7.42
CA GLU A 64 5.54 5.19 8.81
C GLU A 64 4.69 3.93 9.02
N ALA A 65 4.64 3.45 10.26
CA ALA A 65 3.72 2.37 10.64
C ALA A 65 2.34 2.96 10.97
N PRO A 66 1.23 2.33 10.55
CA PRO A 66 -0.14 2.80 10.81
C PRO A 66 -0.65 2.52 12.23
N GLY A 67 0.05 1.69 13.00
CA GLY A 67 -0.40 1.11 14.27
C GLY A 67 -0.28 -0.42 14.23
N ASP A 68 -0.30 -1.08 15.39
CA ASP A 68 -0.08 -2.53 15.45
C ASP A 68 -1.25 -3.31 14.83
N LEU A 69 -2.50 -2.96 15.17
CA LEU A 69 -3.69 -3.63 14.65
C LEU A 69 -3.87 -3.42 13.15
N GLU A 70 -3.63 -2.20 12.68
CA GLU A 70 -3.70 -1.85 11.26
C GLU A 70 -2.61 -2.56 10.48
N ARG A 71 -1.39 -2.65 11.04
CA ARG A 71 -0.29 -3.42 10.46
C ARG A 71 -0.68 -4.90 10.34
N GLU A 72 -1.21 -5.50 11.40
CA GLU A 72 -1.64 -6.91 11.39
C GLU A 72 -2.68 -7.17 10.28
N ARG A 73 -3.69 -6.31 10.17
CA ARG A 73 -4.71 -6.40 9.10
C ARG A 73 -4.09 -6.31 7.71
N LEU A 74 -3.18 -5.37 7.50
CA LEU A 74 -2.53 -5.14 6.22
C LEU A 74 -1.53 -6.25 5.83
N ILE A 75 -0.83 -6.86 6.79
CA ILE A 75 0.07 -8.01 6.53
C ILE A 75 -0.72 -9.21 5.99
N LEU A 76 -1.97 -9.38 6.42
CA LEU A 76 -2.83 -10.49 5.99
C LEU A 76 -3.40 -10.34 4.58
N GLN A 77 -3.24 -9.17 3.96
CA GLN A 77 -3.78 -8.89 2.63
C GLN A 77 -2.65 -8.77 1.60
N PRO A 78 -2.79 -9.38 0.40
CA PRO A 78 -1.85 -9.13 -0.68
C PRO A 78 -1.98 -7.70 -1.19
N ALA A 79 -0.92 -7.15 -1.77
CA ALA A 79 -0.93 -5.81 -2.34
C ALA A 79 -1.91 -5.68 -3.51
N SER A 80 -2.15 -6.76 -4.27
CA SER A 80 -3.18 -6.81 -5.31
C SER A 80 -4.59 -6.46 -4.82
N ALA A 81 -4.91 -6.72 -3.54
CA ALA A 81 -6.21 -6.38 -2.95
C ALA A 81 -6.44 -4.87 -2.85
N LEU A 82 -5.38 -4.04 -2.89
CA LEU A 82 -5.48 -2.58 -2.79
C LEU A 82 -6.23 -1.94 -3.96
N VAL A 83 -6.42 -2.65 -5.08
CA VAL A 83 -7.25 -2.18 -6.20
C VAL A 83 -8.73 -2.11 -5.83
N GLN A 84 -9.20 -3.01 -4.95
CA GLN A 84 -10.55 -2.99 -4.38
C GLN A 84 -10.58 -2.23 -3.05
N GLY A 85 -9.45 -2.19 -2.38
CA GLY A 85 -9.24 -1.52 -1.11
C GLY A 85 -9.22 -2.47 0.06
N VAL A 86 -8.40 -2.13 1.05
CA VAL A 86 -8.19 -2.91 2.27
C VAL A 86 -8.57 -2.05 3.46
N MET A 87 -9.51 -2.53 4.27
CA MET A 87 -9.87 -1.88 5.53
C MET A 87 -8.69 -1.96 6.51
N MET A 88 -8.16 -0.81 6.89
CA MET A 88 -7.11 -0.68 7.89
C MET A 88 -7.69 -0.70 9.30
N ALA A 89 -8.70 0.12 9.55
CA ALA A 89 -9.27 0.34 10.88
C ALA A 89 -10.78 0.50 10.78
N GLU A 90 -11.45 0.16 11.88
CA GLU A 90 -12.88 0.41 12.10
C GLU A 90 -12.98 1.14 13.44
N LEU A 91 -13.58 2.33 13.41
CA LEU A 91 -13.71 3.22 14.55
C LEU A 91 -15.18 3.64 14.64
N GLU A 92 -15.87 3.10 15.66
CA GLU A 92 -17.32 3.21 15.83
C GLU A 92 -18.14 2.77 14.62
N LEU A 93 -18.64 3.72 13.82
CA LEU A 93 -19.45 3.48 12.61
C LEU A 93 -18.69 3.85 11.33
N MET A 94 -17.39 4.12 11.43
CA MET A 94 -16.56 4.54 10.31
C MET A 94 -15.43 3.55 10.06
N GLU A 95 -15.10 3.38 8.78
CA GLU A 95 -14.00 2.54 8.32
C GLU A 95 -12.91 3.41 7.68
N ILE A 96 -11.65 3.11 7.97
CA ILE A 96 -10.50 3.65 7.23
C ILE A 96 -10.03 2.61 6.24
N ILE A 97 -10.00 2.96 4.95
CA ILE A 97 -9.68 2.05 3.85
C ILE A 97 -8.45 2.57 3.09
N PHE A 98 -7.44 1.72 2.92
CA PHE A 98 -6.27 1.98 2.09
C PHE A 98 -6.44 1.37 0.70
N ARG A 99 -6.20 2.18 -0.34
CA ARG A 99 -6.32 1.79 -1.74
C ARG A 99 -5.18 2.32 -2.60
N LEU A 100 -5.03 1.71 -3.78
CA LEU A 100 -4.28 2.29 -4.89
C LEU A 100 -5.25 2.74 -5.98
N GLU A 101 -5.19 4.04 -6.31
CA GLU A 101 -5.93 4.64 -7.43
C GLU A 101 -4.90 5.31 -8.35
N ASP A 102 -4.84 4.88 -9.62
CA ASP A 102 -3.87 5.33 -10.62
C ASP A 102 -2.42 5.28 -10.11
N ASP A 103 -2.01 4.13 -9.57
CA ASP A 103 -0.69 3.88 -8.97
C ASP A 103 -0.35 4.74 -7.75
N ARG A 104 -1.34 5.43 -7.17
CA ARG A 104 -1.14 6.35 -6.04
C ARG A 104 -1.90 5.91 -4.80
N PRO A 105 -1.30 6.05 -3.61
CA PRO A 105 -1.94 5.71 -2.35
C PRO A 105 -3.10 6.66 -2.04
N VAL A 106 -4.20 6.10 -1.59
CA VAL A 106 -5.38 6.82 -1.10
C VAL A 106 -5.81 6.21 0.23
N ILE A 107 -6.01 7.06 1.23
CA ILE A 107 -6.67 6.69 2.48
C ILE A 107 -8.06 7.30 2.47
N SER A 108 -9.08 6.48 2.67
CA SER A 108 -10.48 6.90 2.57
C SER A 108 -11.19 6.62 3.87
N VAL A 109 -12.13 7.49 4.23
CA VAL A 109 -13.08 7.23 5.32
C VAL A 109 -14.42 6.86 4.71
N SER A 110 -15.03 5.80 5.21
CA SER A 110 -16.33 5.27 4.78
C SER A 110 -17.28 5.19 5.98
N ASP A 111 -18.58 5.36 5.75
CA ASP A 111 -19.65 5.05 6.72
C ASP A 111 -20.23 3.64 6.54
N GLY A 112 -19.59 2.82 5.70
CA GLY A 112 -20.04 1.49 5.30
C GLY A 112 -20.96 1.47 4.06
N GLU A 113 -21.50 2.62 3.65
CA GLU A 113 -22.32 2.76 2.45
C GLU A 113 -21.61 3.55 1.34
N GLN A 114 -20.86 4.60 1.72
CA GLN A 114 -20.19 5.50 0.79
C GLN A 114 -18.86 6.04 1.36
N PHE A 115 -17.97 6.46 0.46
CA PHE A 115 -16.78 7.21 0.88
C PHE A 115 -17.14 8.65 1.23
N LEU A 116 -16.88 9.04 2.48
CA LEU A 116 -17.11 10.39 3.00
C LEU A 116 -15.99 11.35 2.57
N VAL A 117 -14.74 10.89 2.62
CA VAL A 117 -13.56 11.69 2.25
C VAL A 117 -12.42 10.80 1.80
N ASN A 118 -11.59 11.32 0.89
CA ASN A 118 -10.37 10.69 0.38
C ASN A 118 -9.17 11.60 0.63
N TYR A 119 -8.11 11.07 1.24
CA TYR A 119 -6.86 11.75 1.51
C TYR A 119 -5.71 11.13 0.71
N ARG A 120 -4.80 11.99 0.24
CA ARG A 120 -3.58 11.63 -0.50
C ARG A 120 -2.38 12.37 0.07
N GLY A 121 -1.20 11.76 0.01
CA GLY A 121 0.06 12.31 0.55
C GLY A 121 0.46 11.66 1.86
N LYS A 122 1.69 11.96 2.34
CA LYS A 122 2.32 11.25 3.47
C LYS A 122 1.54 11.32 4.79
N ASP A 123 0.67 12.30 4.95
CA ASP A 123 -0.13 12.53 6.16
C ASP A 123 -1.59 12.02 6.03
N ALA A 124 -1.92 11.32 4.95
CA ALA A 124 -3.30 10.94 4.63
C ALA A 124 -3.97 10.13 5.74
N TYR A 125 -3.24 9.17 6.33
CA TYR A 125 -3.76 8.34 7.42
C TYR A 125 -4.05 9.15 8.68
N ARG A 126 -3.14 10.06 9.08
CA ARG A 126 -3.38 10.97 10.21
C ARG A 126 -4.57 11.90 9.98
N ARG A 127 -4.81 12.33 8.74
CA ARG A 127 -5.98 13.16 8.41
C ARG A 127 -7.28 12.37 8.46
N ALA A 128 -7.25 11.09 8.05
CA ALA A 128 -8.39 10.20 8.19
C ALA A 128 -8.77 9.97 9.66
N LEU A 129 -7.78 9.69 10.52
CA LEU A 129 -8.01 9.57 11.97
C LEU A 129 -8.65 10.83 12.56
N ARG A 130 -8.09 12.01 12.24
CA ARG A 130 -8.63 13.29 12.72
C ARG A 130 -10.05 13.57 12.24
N PHE A 131 -10.37 13.20 11.01
CA PHE A 131 -11.74 13.36 10.49
C PHE A 131 -12.74 12.58 11.34
N ILE A 132 -12.38 11.36 11.75
CA ILE A 132 -13.21 10.55 12.63
C ILE A 132 -13.28 11.18 14.02
N ASP A 133 -12.15 11.57 14.60
CA ASP A 133 -12.11 12.23 15.91
C ASP A 133 -12.98 13.51 15.96
N ASP A 134 -12.99 14.32 14.90
CA ASP A 134 -13.77 15.56 14.81
C ASP A 134 -15.28 15.30 14.60
N ALA A 135 -15.66 14.09 14.19
CA ALA A 135 -17.05 13.68 13.96
C ALA A 135 -17.70 13.02 15.20
N LEU A 136 -16.90 12.69 16.22
CA LEU A 136 -17.33 12.14 17.51
C LEU A 136 -17.63 13.26 18.53
#